data_AF-A0A5P2G262-F1
#
_entry.id   AF-A0A5P2G262-F1
#
_cell.length_a   1.000
_cell.length_b   1.000
_cell.length_c   1.000
_cell.angle_alpha   90.00
_cell.angle_beta   90.00
_cell.angle_gamma   90.00
#
_symmetry.space_group_name_H-M   'P 1'
#
loop_
_entity.id
_entity.type
_entity.pdbx_description
1 polymer ?
#
loop_
_entity_poly.entity_id
_entity_poly.type
_entity_poly.pdbx_seq_one_letter_code
_entity_poly.pdbx_strand_id
1 'polypeptide(L)'
;MKKLFLHIGIIFSSVSICAQQSHKDALLQTSMQLLSKYIDTSTHEPKLRWSYDMGVVLEGAASMWKSSANGDYLKYIQNCIDPYLGADGHIKTYNIADYNIDNIKNGRALLLLYKVTLQKKYLTAATELWNQLKQQPRTNSGGFWHKNIYPNQIWLDGLYMAQPFYIEYAAMANKDSVFDDVVNQFIYIAEKTTDPITGLMYHGLDETKIEKWSNPNTGLSPHFWARAMGWYMMALVDILDYLPENNAKRPQLLKILNNCAKSIVKVQSKKNSLWYDILDLENKSGNYPEASASSMFVYTLAKGVLKQYLPSDYLKSARRGFSAIEKEFIEIKDGQTNLNGTVSVSGLGGKKYRDGSFEYYMSEKVVTNDLKGIGAYLLAADEIDKSYTIKPIKRTVLLDNFFNNEYIKSPFGLQPFHYLWAEEDNNGFSFWGNVWNDNGYRWATLKTEPKTSDLSKANVFIIVDPDNAKETKSPNYMSENYATIISDWVKNGGKLILLANDSGNCDLTHFNILAEKFGFQFNMDLKNKVQGHQFEQGAIEIPTNNQVFPNTKKIYIKEISTFKINDTKNVKSILSHKGDIVMVGRKFGKGTVFAVGDPWLYNEYVDGRKLPADYQNFQAAKDLVKWISKL
;
A
#
# COMPACT_ATOMS: atom_id res chain seq x y z
N MET A 1 -43.17 -8.02 65.64
CA MET A 1 -42.90 -7.46 64.29
C MET A 1 -41.45 -7.78 63.92
N LYS A 2 -41.22 -8.78 63.05
CA LYS A 2 -39.90 -9.13 62.50
C LYS A 2 -39.69 -8.32 61.21
N LYS A 3 -38.61 -7.54 61.11
CA LYS A 3 -38.23 -6.83 59.87
C LYS A 3 -37.39 -7.76 58.98
N LEU A 4 -37.84 -7.92 57.75
CA LEU A 4 -37.25 -8.70 56.67
C LEU A 4 -36.16 -7.84 55.99
N PHE A 5 -34.92 -8.32 55.91
CA PHE A 5 -33.85 -7.71 55.12
C PHE A 5 -33.87 -8.30 53.71
N LEU A 6 -34.19 -7.46 52.71
CA LEU A 6 -34.14 -7.82 51.29
C LEU A 6 -32.71 -7.61 50.77
N HIS A 7 -32.03 -8.69 50.40
CA HIS A 7 -30.74 -8.63 49.69
C HIS A 7 -31.00 -8.43 48.19
N ILE A 8 -30.64 -7.27 47.65
CA ILE A 8 -30.63 -7.02 46.21
C ILE A 8 -29.23 -7.40 45.69
N GLY A 9 -29.14 -8.55 45.03
CA GLY A 9 -27.95 -8.95 44.29
C GLY A 9 -27.84 -8.16 42.99
N ILE A 10 -26.76 -7.38 42.84
CA ILE A 10 -26.41 -6.71 41.59
C ILE A 10 -25.63 -7.72 40.73
N ILE A 11 -26.29 -8.25 39.71
CA ILE A 11 -25.66 -9.06 38.66
C ILE A 11 -24.96 -8.10 37.71
N PHE A 12 -23.62 -8.06 37.74
CA PHE A 12 -22.83 -7.43 36.67
C PHE A 12 -22.83 -8.38 35.47
N SER A 13 -23.68 -8.09 34.48
CA SER A 13 -23.53 -8.64 33.14
C SER A 13 -22.34 -7.96 32.47
N SER A 14 -21.26 -8.72 32.30
CA SER A 14 -20.13 -8.35 31.45
C SER A 14 -20.61 -8.31 29.99
N VAL A 15 -21.00 -7.13 29.50
CA VAL A 15 -21.16 -6.91 28.07
C VAL A 15 -19.76 -6.78 27.49
N SER A 16 -19.27 -7.85 26.87
CA SER A 16 -18.12 -7.75 25.97
C SER A 16 -18.49 -6.81 24.83
N ILE A 17 -17.94 -5.60 24.84
CA ILE A 17 -18.03 -4.68 23.71
C ILE A 17 -17.16 -5.30 22.60
N CYS A 18 -17.75 -6.15 21.76
CA CYS A 18 -17.16 -6.43 20.46
C CYS A 18 -17.13 -5.11 19.72
N ALA A 19 -15.93 -4.65 19.34
CA ALA A 19 -15.79 -3.51 18.46
C ALA A 19 -16.61 -3.79 17.19
N GLN A 20 -17.52 -2.88 16.83
CA GLN A 20 -18.29 -3.01 15.60
C GLN A 20 -17.32 -3.02 14.43
N GLN A 21 -17.40 -4.07 13.61
CA GLN A 21 -16.57 -4.20 12.41
C GLN A 21 -16.81 -3.01 11.49
N SER A 22 -15.73 -2.47 10.89
CA SER A 22 -15.85 -1.35 9.96
C SER A 22 -16.59 -1.76 8.69
N HIS A 23 -17.30 -0.83 8.04
CA HIS A 23 -18.02 -1.12 6.80
C HIS A 23 -17.09 -1.60 5.67
N LYS A 24 -15.84 -1.11 5.59
CA LYS A 24 -14.86 -1.60 4.61
C LYS A 24 -14.46 -3.05 4.85
N ASP A 25 -14.24 -3.46 6.10
CA ASP A 25 -13.89 -4.85 6.42
C ASP A 25 -15.07 -5.77 6.13
N ALA A 26 -16.28 -5.34 6.48
CA ALA A 26 -17.51 -6.09 6.22
C ALA A 26 -17.83 -6.18 4.71
N LEU A 27 -17.63 -5.10 3.94
CA LEU A 27 -17.82 -5.12 2.49
C LEU A 27 -16.77 -5.96 1.77
N LEU A 28 -15.51 -5.93 2.22
CA LEU A 28 -14.49 -6.85 1.69
C LEU A 28 -14.89 -8.30 1.95
N GLN A 29 -15.41 -8.64 3.13
CA GLN A 29 -15.95 -9.98 3.41
C GLN A 29 -17.12 -10.34 2.47
N THR A 30 -18.06 -9.43 2.22
CA THR A 30 -19.12 -9.62 1.21
C THR A 30 -18.49 -9.93 -0.16
N SER A 31 -17.49 -9.16 -0.59
CA SER A 31 -16.78 -9.37 -1.85
C SER A 31 -16.06 -10.72 -1.91
N MET A 32 -15.45 -11.15 -0.81
CA MET A 32 -14.82 -12.47 -0.71
C MET A 32 -15.82 -13.59 -0.93
N GLN A 33 -17.03 -13.48 -0.38
CA GLN A 33 -18.12 -14.44 -0.56
C GLN A 33 -18.71 -14.41 -1.97
N LEU A 34 -18.77 -13.24 -2.61
CA LEU A 34 -19.26 -13.11 -3.98
C LEU A 34 -18.26 -13.73 -4.97
N LEU A 35 -16.98 -13.39 -4.85
CA LEU A 35 -15.94 -13.87 -5.75
C LEU A 35 -15.65 -15.37 -5.59
N SER A 36 -15.78 -15.93 -4.39
CA SER A 36 -15.61 -17.37 -4.19
C SER A 36 -16.60 -18.21 -5.02
N LYS A 37 -17.83 -17.73 -5.22
CA LYS A 37 -18.84 -18.41 -6.07
C LYS A 37 -18.46 -18.46 -7.55
N TYR A 38 -17.67 -17.51 -8.03
CA TYR A 38 -17.19 -17.48 -9.43
C TYR A 38 -15.93 -18.32 -9.63
N ILE A 39 -15.24 -18.68 -8.54
CA ILE A 39 -13.94 -19.34 -8.54
C ILE A 39 -14.05 -20.80 -8.05
N ASP A 40 -15.15 -21.18 -7.39
CA ASP A 40 -15.36 -22.53 -6.86
C ASP A 40 -15.23 -23.62 -7.94
N THR A 41 -14.15 -24.39 -7.85
CA THR A 41 -13.80 -25.50 -8.73
C THR A 41 -14.46 -26.82 -8.32
N SER A 42 -15.15 -26.87 -7.17
CA SER A 42 -15.60 -28.12 -6.55
C SER A 42 -16.92 -28.65 -7.12
N THR A 43 -17.68 -27.85 -7.87
CA THR A 43 -19.04 -28.26 -8.30
C THR A 43 -19.33 -28.26 -9.79
N HIS A 44 -18.62 -27.55 -10.68
CA HIS A 44 -18.68 -27.65 -12.16
C HIS A 44 -17.38 -27.03 -12.70
N GLU A 45 -16.91 -27.37 -13.92
CA GLU A 45 -15.77 -26.66 -14.53
C GLU A 45 -16.01 -25.14 -14.49
N PRO A 46 -15.25 -24.37 -13.70
CA PRO A 46 -15.50 -22.94 -13.60
C PRO A 46 -15.15 -22.31 -14.95
N LYS A 47 -16.06 -21.54 -15.52
CA LYS A 47 -15.75 -20.62 -16.62
C LYS A 47 -14.94 -19.45 -16.08
N LEU A 48 -13.70 -19.72 -15.67
CA LEU A 48 -12.74 -18.73 -15.19
C LEU A 48 -12.54 -17.67 -16.27
N ARG A 49 -12.96 -16.43 -16.01
CA ARG A 49 -12.78 -15.32 -16.93
C ARG A 49 -11.76 -14.35 -16.35
N TRP A 50 -10.62 -14.22 -17.02
CA TRP A 50 -9.63 -13.18 -16.69
C TRP A 50 -10.22 -11.80 -16.99
N SER A 51 -10.70 -11.13 -15.94
CA SER A 51 -11.43 -9.86 -16.04
C SER A 51 -10.87 -8.84 -15.06
N TYR A 52 -10.83 -7.57 -15.49
CA TYR A 52 -10.14 -6.48 -14.80
C TYR A 52 -10.82 -6.02 -13.51
N ASP A 53 -12.13 -6.23 -13.42
CA ASP A 53 -12.98 -5.80 -12.32
C ASP A 53 -12.61 -6.51 -11.01
N MET A 54 -12.17 -7.77 -11.09
CA MET A 54 -11.52 -8.46 -9.97
C MET A 54 -10.28 -7.70 -9.49
N GLY A 55 -9.40 -7.28 -10.41
CA GLY A 55 -8.15 -6.58 -10.09
C GLY A 55 -8.36 -5.28 -9.29
N VAL A 56 -9.48 -4.58 -9.50
CA VAL A 56 -9.82 -3.37 -8.71
C VAL A 56 -10.09 -3.73 -7.24
N VAL A 57 -10.84 -4.81 -6.98
CA VAL A 57 -11.08 -5.31 -5.62
C VAL A 57 -9.78 -5.80 -4.98
N LEU A 58 -8.95 -6.52 -5.73
CA LEU A 58 -7.68 -7.02 -5.22
C LEU A 58 -6.71 -5.89 -4.83
N GLU A 59 -6.73 -4.75 -5.53
CA GLU A 59 -5.99 -3.57 -5.11
C GLU A 59 -6.52 -2.96 -3.80
N GLY A 60 -7.85 -2.92 -3.62
CA GLY A 60 -8.47 -2.53 -2.36
C GLY A 60 -8.07 -3.44 -1.19
N ALA A 61 -8.14 -4.77 -1.40
CA ALA A 61 -7.70 -5.76 -0.42
C ALA A 61 -6.20 -5.63 -0.10
N ALA A 62 -5.36 -5.32 -1.11
CA ALA A 62 -3.93 -5.11 -0.91
C ALA A 62 -3.65 -3.86 -0.05
N SER A 63 -4.38 -2.76 -0.27
CA SER A 63 -4.27 -1.56 0.55
C SER A 63 -4.65 -1.85 2.00
N MET A 64 -5.77 -2.55 2.21
CA MET A 64 -6.23 -2.95 3.54
C MET A 64 -5.25 -3.91 4.23
N TRP A 65 -4.65 -4.86 3.50
CA TRP A 65 -3.60 -5.73 4.04
C TRP A 65 -2.41 -4.89 4.54
N LYS A 66 -1.91 -3.96 3.72
CA LYS A 66 -0.78 -3.11 4.07
C LYS A 66 -1.05 -2.19 5.27
N SER A 67 -2.30 -1.77 5.51
CA SER A 67 -2.67 -0.89 6.64
C SER A 67 -2.99 -1.65 7.94
N SER A 68 -3.56 -2.85 7.82
CA SER A 68 -4.03 -3.66 8.95
C SER A 68 -3.07 -4.76 9.38
N ALA A 69 -2.19 -5.22 8.49
CA ALA A 69 -1.46 -6.49 8.60
C ALA A 69 -2.38 -7.70 8.82
N ASN A 70 -3.60 -7.68 8.28
CA ASN A 70 -4.47 -8.85 8.29
C ASN A 70 -4.13 -9.79 7.13
N GLY A 71 -3.41 -10.87 7.42
CA GLY A 71 -2.95 -11.86 6.43
C GLY A 71 -4.06 -12.53 5.63
N ASP A 72 -5.31 -12.55 6.13
CA ASP A 72 -6.46 -13.09 5.40
C ASP A 72 -6.73 -12.34 4.09
N TYR A 73 -6.44 -11.04 4.04
CA TYR A 73 -6.61 -10.22 2.83
C TYR A 73 -5.60 -10.58 1.75
N LEU A 74 -4.34 -10.83 2.12
CA LEU A 74 -3.35 -11.31 1.15
C LEU A 74 -3.63 -12.74 0.70
N LYS A 75 -4.07 -13.61 1.62
CA LYS A 75 -4.52 -14.96 1.30
C LYS A 75 -5.70 -14.94 0.34
N TYR A 76 -6.64 -14.02 0.52
CA TYR A 76 -7.74 -13.81 -0.41
C TYR A 76 -7.26 -13.43 -1.81
N ILE A 77 -6.33 -12.47 -1.92
CA ILE A 77 -5.72 -12.10 -3.21
C ILE A 77 -5.09 -13.31 -3.88
N GLN A 78 -4.33 -14.11 -3.13
CA GLN A 78 -3.70 -15.32 -3.63
C GLN A 78 -4.73 -16.35 -4.13
N ASN A 79 -5.77 -16.61 -3.34
CA ASN A 79 -6.86 -17.54 -3.70
C ASN A 79 -7.66 -17.08 -4.92
N CYS A 80 -7.74 -15.76 -5.16
CA CYS A 80 -8.36 -15.24 -6.37
C CYS A 80 -7.48 -15.45 -7.62
N ILE A 81 -6.17 -15.32 -7.50
CA ILE A 81 -5.24 -15.37 -8.64
C ILE A 81 -4.85 -16.79 -9.02
N ASP A 82 -4.56 -17.64 -8.03
CA ASP A 82 -3.99 -18.98 -8.26
C ASP A 82 -4.81 -19.87 -9.22
N PRO A 83 -6.15 -19.87 -9.21
CA PRO A 83 -6.95 -20.68 -10.13
C PRO A 83 -6.72 -20.37 -11.62
N TYR A 84 -6.36 -19.12 -11.95
CA TYR A 84 -6.10 -18.67 -13.31
C TYR A 84 -4.73 -19.09 -13.84
N LEU A 85 -3.81 -19.51 -12.98
CA LEU A 85 -2.44 -19.82 -13.35
C LEU A 85 -2.24 -21.33 -13.58
N GLY A 86 -1.52 -21.67 -14.64
CA GLY A 86 -0.91 -22.98 -14.83
C GLY A 86 0.25 -23.21 -13.86
N ALA A 87 0.74 -24.44 -13.76
CA ALA A 87 1.91 -24.77 -12.94
C ALA A 87 3.19 -24.05 -13.40
N ASP A 88 3.28 -23.72 -14.69
CA ASP A 88 4.32 -22.92 -15.32
C ASP A 88 4.15 -21.39 -15.14
N GLY A 89 2.98 -20.97 -14.65
CA GLY A 89 2.61 -19.56 -14.48
C GLY A 89 1.92 -18.93 -15.69
N HIS A 90 1.55 -19.69 -16.73
CA HIS A 90 0.74 -19.16 -17.83
C HIS A 90 -0.71 -18.89 -17.41
N ILE A 91 -1.31 -17.84 -17.98
CA ILE A 91 -2.68 -17.44 -17.64
C ILE A 91 -3.66 -18.19 -18.55
N LYS A 92 -4.44 -19.14 -17.99
CA LYS A 92 -5.24 -20.13 -18.74
C LYS A 92 -6.23 -19.56 -19.76
N THR A 93 -6.82 -18.40 -19.49
CA THR A 93 -7.89 -17.80 -20.32
C THR A 93 -7.50 -16.45 -20.92
N TYR A 94 -6.21 -16.15 -20.96
CA TYR A 94 -5.67 -14.93 -21.54
C TYR A 94 -5.21 -15.17 -22.98
N ASN A 95 -5.56 -14.23 -23.86
CA ASN A 95 -5.13 -14.22 -25.25
C ASN A 95 -4.45 -12.89 -25.58
N ILE A 96 -3.13 -12.92 -25.76
CA ILE A 96 -2.33 -11.74 -26.12
C ILE A 96 -2.77 -11.11 -27.45
N ALA A 97 -3.29 -11.89 -28.39
CA ALA A 97 -3.71 -11.41 -29.72
C ALA A 97 -4.95 -10.49 -29.66
N ASP A 98 -5.68 -10.48 -28.54
CA ASP A 98 -6.78 -9.55 -28.33
C ASP A 98 -6.28 -8.12 -28.12
N TYR A 99 -5.01 -7.95 -27.72
CA TYR A 99 -4.40 -6.69 -27.27
C TYR A 99 -5.36 -5.87 -26.41
N ASN A 100 -6.06 -6.54 -25.50
CA ASN A 100 -7.07 -5.93 -24.66
C ASN A 100 -6.40 -5.33 -23.42
N ILE A 101 -6.38 -4.01 -23.32
CA ILE A 101 -5.70 -3.32 -22.21
C ILE A 101 -6.34 -3.65 -20.85
N ASP A 102 -7.63 -3.99 -20.82
CA ASP A 102 -8.33 -4.36 -19.58
C ASP A 102 -7.70 -5.61 -18.94
N ASN A 103 -7.22 -6.56 -19.75
CA ASN A 103 -6.62 -7.79 -19.25
C ASN A 103 -5.33 -7.55 -18.44
N ILE A 104 -4.74 -6.36 -18.54
CA ILE A 104 -3.51 -6.01 -17.84
C ILE A 104 -3.76 -5.69 -16.36
N LYS A 105 -4.97 -5.26 -15.99
CA LYS A 105 -5.27 -4.70 -14.66
C LYS A 105 -4.92 -5.64 -13.51
N ASN A 106 -5.16 -6.94 -13.69
CA ASN A 106 -4.85 -7.97 -12.69
C ASN A 106 -3.34 -8.17 -12.47
N GLY A 107 -2.49 -7.61 -13.33
CA GLY A 107 -1.04 -7.68 -13.24
C GLY A 107 -0.47 -7.13 -11.94
N ARG A 108 -1.11 -6.14 -11.31
CA ARG A 108 -0.63 -5.61 -10.02
C ARG A 108 -0.79 -6.61 -8.88
N ALA A 109 -1.83 -7.44 -8.90
CA ALA A 109 -1.96 -8.54 -7.95
C ALA A 109 -0.85 -9.60 -8.16
N LEU A 110 -0.48 -9.88 -9.42
CA LEU A 110 0.64 -10.76 -9.74
C LEU A 110 1.98 -10.20 -9.23
N LEU A 111 2.23 -8.90 -9.43
CA LEU A 111 3.44 -8.25 -8.92
C LEU A 111 3.50 -8.26 -7.40
N LEU A 112 2.39 -7.96 -6.72
CA LEU A 112 2.29 -8.06 -5.27
C LEU A 112 2.62 -9.49 -4.78
N LEU A 113 1.96 -10.49 -5.33
CA LEU A 113 2.17 -11.89 -4.94
C LEU A 113 3.61 -12.33 -5.22
N TYR A 114 4.22 -11.90 -6.33
CA TYR A 114 5.64 -12.16 -6.58
C TYR A 114 6.54 -11.49 -5.55
N LYS A 115 6.37 -10.18 -5.29
CA LYS A 115 7.22 -9.44 -4.35
C LYS A 115 7.15 -10.03 -2.94
N VAL A 116 5.99 -10.54 -2.52
CA VAL A 116 5.77 -11.07 -1.17
C VAL A 116 6.18 -12.54 -1.02
N THR A 117 5.99 -13.36 -2.06
CA THR A 117 6.21 -14.82 -1.98
C THR A 117 7.44 -15.31 -2.72
N LEU A 118 7.99 -14.49 -3.61
CA LEU A 118 9.04 -14.80 -4.57
C LEU A 118 8.72 -16.01 -5.49
N GLN A 119 7.47 -16.47 -5.54
CA GLN A 119 7.10 -17.61 -6.38
C GLN A 119 7.14 -17.23 -7.86
N LYS A 120 7.95 -17.96 -8.62
CA LYS A 120 8.19 -17.72 -10.05
C LYS A 120 6.92 -17.67 -10.91
N LYS A 121 5.89 -18.47 -10.58
CA LYS A 121 4.63 -18.52 -11.34
C LYS A 121 3.97 -17.14 -11.49
N TYR A 122 4.03 -16.30 -10.46
CA TYR A 122 3.47 -14.96 -10.49
C TYR A 122 4.27 -14.02 -11.39
N LEU A 123 5.60 -14.12 -11.34
CA LEU A 123 6.47 -13.34 -12.23
C LEU A 123 6.32 -13.77 -13.69
N THR A 124 6.19 -15.07 -13.98
CA THR A 124 5.91 -15.57 -15.34
C THR A 124 4.64 -14.92 -15.88
N ALA A 125 3.53 -15.01 -15.13
CA ALA A 125 2.24 -14.43 -15.51
C ALA A 125 2.34 -12.90 -15.70
N ALA A 126 3.00 -12.19 -14.78
CA ALA A 126 3.20 -10.74 -14.91
C ALA A 126 4.03 -10.41 -16.18
N THR A 127 5.05 -11.20 -16.47
CA THR A 127 5.89 -11.02 -17.66
C THR A 127 5.11 -11.27 -18.95
N GLU A 128 4.13 -12.17 -18.94
CA GLU A 128 3.21 -12.38 -20.06
C GLU A 128 2.38 -11.12 -20.37
N LEU A 129 1.84 -10.46 -19.34
CA LEU A 129 1.12 -9.18 -19.49
C LEU A 129 2.04 -8.04 -19.94
N TRP A 130 3.25 -7.96 -19.38
CA TRP A 130 4.28 -7.01 -19.81
C TRP A 130 4.63 -7.16 -21.29
N ASN A 131 4.71 -8.40 -21.79
CA ASN A 131 4.99 -8.68 -23.20
C ASN A 131 3.87 -8.24 -24.15
N GLN A 132 2.61 -8.20 -23.70
CA GLN A 132 1.53 -7.55 -24.44
C GLN A 132 1.78 -6.04 -24.54
N LEU A 133 2.07 -5.36 -23.43
CA LEU A 133 2.25 -3.90 -23.43
C LEU A 133 3.39 -3.42 -24.34
N LYS A 134 4.47 -4.21 -24.46
CA LYS A 134 5.54 -3.96 -25.43
C LYS A 134 5.07 -3.95 -26.89
N GLN A 135 4.03 -4.72 -27.19
CA GLN A 135 3.50 -4.94 -28.54
C GLN A 135 2.10 -4.34 -28.72
N GLN A 136 1.56 -3.67 -27.69
CA GLN A 136 0.24 -3.07 -27.72
C GLN A 136 0.19 -2.06 -28.86
N PRO A 137 -0.77 -2.18 -29.79
CA PRO A 137 -0.96 -1.22 -30.87
C PRO A 137 -1.12 0.19 -30.33
N ARG A 138 -0.60 1.18 -31.06
CA ARG A 138 -0.59 2.58 -30.64
C ARG A 138 -1.16 3.48 -31.71
N THR A 139 -1.74 4.60 -31.27
CA THR A 139 -2.08 5.71 -32.16
C THR A 139 -0.80 6.35 -32.70
N ASN A 140 -0.90 7.23 -33.70
CA ASN A 140 0.28 7.91 -34.27
C ASN A 140 0.99 8.78 -33.23
N SER A 141 0.25 9.27 -32.23
CA SER A 141 0.79 10.02 -31.10
C SER A 141 1.36 9.15 -29.97
N GLY A 142 1.38 7.83 -30.15
CA GLY A 142 2.02 6.88 -29.23
C GLY A 142 1.14 6.40 -28.07
N GLY A 143 -0.14 6.80 -28.00
CA GLY A 143 -1.07 6.29 -26.99
C GLY A 143 -1.51 4.87 -27.28
N PHE A 144 -1.62 4.01 -26.25
CA PHE A 144 -2.12 2.66 -26.44
C PHE A 144 -3.55 2.64 -26.99
N TRP A 145 -3.80 1.83 -28.02
CA TRP A 145 -5.16 1.46 -28.39
C TRP A 145 -5.81 0.75 -27.22
N HIS A 146 -7.07 1.05 -26.97
CA HIS A 146 -7.80 0.43 -25.87
C HIS A 146 -7.91 -1.10 -26.08
N LYS A 147 -8.23 -1.54 -27.30
CA LYS A 147 -8.26 -2.96 -27.71
C LYS A 147 -7.93 -3.08 -29.19
N ASN A 148 -7.54 -4.28 -29.65
CA ASN A 148 -7.39 -4.53 -31.10
C ASN A 148 -8.69 -4.24 -31.88
N ILE A 149 -9.85 -4.48 -31.26
CA ILE A 149 -11.17 -4.20 -31.84
C ILE A 149 -11.59 -2.72 -31.78
N TYR A 150 -10.81 -1.85 -31.13
CA TYR A 150 -11.01 -0.40 -31.06
C TYR A 150 -9.77 0.32 -31.59
N PRO A 151 -9.47 0.19 -32.89
CA PRO A 151 -8.25 0.75 -33.47
C PRO A 151 -8.24 2.27 -33.35
N ASN A 152 -7.06 2.82 -33.04
CA ASN A 152 -6.79 4.26 -32.88
C ASN A 152 -7.60 4.97 -31.78
N GLN A 153 -8.21 4.21 -30.88
CA GLN A 153 -9.01 4.75 -29.78
C GLN A 153 -8.25 4.68 -28.46
N ILE A 154 -8.18 5.81 -27.76
CA ILE A 154 -7.66 5.91 -26.40
C ILE A 154 -8.83 6.26 -25.49
N TRP A 155 -9.12 5.41 -24.51
CA TRP A 155 -10.13 5.66 -23.49
C TRP A 155 -9.43 5.90 -22.16
N LEU A 156 -9.96 6.82 -21.35
CA LEU A 156 -9.40 7.16 -20.04
C LEU A 156 -9.23 5.94 -19.13
N ASP A 157 -10.15 4.98 -19.23
CA ASP A 157 -10.15 3.70 -18.55
C ASP A 157 -8.82 2.95 -18.73
N GLY A 158 -8.33 2.90 -19.98
CA GLY A 158 -7.12 2.16 -20.35
C GLY A 158 -5.86 2.62 -19.61
N LEU A 159 -5.84 3.87 -19.15
CA LEU A 159 -4.72 4.41 -18.38
C LEU A 159 -4.63 3.70 -17.02
N TYR A 160 -5.76 3.45 -16.34
CA TYR A 160 -5.74 2.71 -15.08
C TYR A 160 -5.55 1.21 -15.26
N MET A 161 -6.03 0.65 -16.38
CA MET A 161 -5.90 -0.78 -16.65
C MET A 161 -4.43 -1.18 -16.85
N ALA A 162 -3.63 -0.35 -17.53
CA ALA A 162 -2.25 -0.69 -17.87
C ALA A 162 -1.18 0.10 -17.11
N GLN A 163 -1.32 1.43 -16.98
CA GLN A 163 -0.16 2.26 -16.64
C GLN A 163 0.38 2.02 -15.22
N PRO A 164 -0.44 1.82 -14.17
CA PRO A 164 0.06 1.44 -12.85
C PRO A 164 0.85 0.14 -12.85
N PHE A 165 0.40 -0.88 -13.59
CA PHE A 165 1.14 -2.13 -13.75
C PHE A 165 2.43 -1.91 -14.55
N TYR A 166 2.37 -1.15 -15.63
CA TYR A 166 3.48 -0.95 -16.55
C TYR A 166 4.67 -0.27 -15.86
N ILE A 167 4.38 0.79 -15.09
CA ILE A 167 5.42 1.53 -14.36
C ILE A 167 5.97 0.72 -13.17
N GLU A 168 5.13 -0.04 -12.47
CA GLU A 168 5.55 -0.88 -11.35
C GLU A 168 6.46 -2.03 -11.83
N TYR A 169 6.10 -2.70 -12.92
CA TYR A 169 6.95 -3.72 -13.55
C TYR A 169 8.28 -3.11 -14.01
N ALA A 170 8.24 -1.94 -14.67
CA ALA A 170 9.43 -1.27 -15.16
C ALA A 170 10.40 -0.88 -14.03
N ALA A 171 9.88 -0.37 -12.91
CA ALA A 171 10.68 -0.05 -11.73
C ALA A 171 11.36 -1.31 -11.15
N MET A 172 10.63 -2.41 -11.03
CA MET A 172 11.17 -3.69 -10.54
C MET A 172 12.23 -4.28 -11.50
N ALA A 173 12.04 -4.11 -12.81
CA ALA A 173 12.90 -4.65 -13.85
C ALA A 173 14.00 -3.69 -14.34
N ASN A 174 14.19 -2.54 -13.67
CA ASN A 174 15.13 -1.47 -14.04
C ASN A 174 15.01 -1.05 -15.53
N LYS A 175 13.79 -0.71 -15.97
CA LYS A 175 13.47 -0.30 -17.34
C LYS A 175 13.11 1.19 -17.42
N ASP A 176 14.08 2.05 -17.13
CA ASP A 176 13.91 3.50 -17.00
C ASP A 176 13.26 4.17 -18.23
N SER A 177 13.48 3.65 -19.44
CA SER A 177 12.88 4.18 -20.67
C SER A 177 11.35 4.15 -20.67
N VAL A 178 10.73 3.30 -19.84
CA VAL A 178 9.27 3.20 -19.73
C VAL A 178 8.66 4.36 -18.94
N PHE A 179 9.41 4.98 -18.04
CA PHE A 179 8.89 6.08 -17.23
C PHE A 179 8.43 7.25 -18.10
N ASP A 180 9.20 7.63 -19.11
CA ASP A 180 8.84 8.71 -20.02
C ASP A 180 7.70 8.33 -20.97
N ASP A 181 7.61 7.06 -21.40
CA ASP A 181 6.48 6.57 -22.20
C ASP A 181 5.15 6.67 -21.42
N VAL A 182 5.12 6.15 -20.20
CA VAL A 182 3.96 6.26 -19.29
C VAL A 182 3.55 7.74 -19.15
N VAL A 183 4.50 8.61 -18.80
CA VAL A 183 4.24 10.04 -18.56
C VAL A 183 3.71 10.73 -19.83
N ASN A 184 4.28 10.42 -21.00
CA ASN A 184 3.83 10.98 -22.28
C ASN A 184 2.38 10.62 -22.60
N GLN A 185 1.94 9.40 -22.31
CA GLN A 185 0.55 9.00 -22.56
C GLN A 185 -0.46 9.77 -21.69
N PHE A 186 -0.13 10.01 -20.42
CA PHE A 186 -0.94 10.87 -19.55
C PHE A 186 -0.98 12.32 -20.03
N ILE A 187 0.16 12.89 -20.41
CA ILE A 187 0.23 14.26 -20.93
C ILE A 187 -0.60 14.39 -22.21
N TYR A 188 -0.42 13.46 -23.14
CA TYR A 188 -1.10 13.49 -24.43
C TYR A 188 -2.61 13.42 -24.26
N ILE A 189 -3.10 12.45 -23.47
CA ILE A 189 -4.54 12.30 -23.31
C ILE A 189 -5.13 13.50 -22.55
N ALA A 190 -4.43 14.06 -21.55
CA ALA A 190 -4.85 15.29 -20.89
C ALA A 190 -4.97 16.46 -21.86
N GLU A 191 -4.01 16.65 -22.76
CA GLU A 191 -4.04 17.71 -23.77
C GLU A 191 -5.25 17.58 -24.70
N LYS A 192 -5.59 16.36 -25.11
CA LYS A 192 -6.65 16.13 -26.11
C LYS A 192 -8.05 16.09 -25.53
N THR A 193 -8.24 15.48 -24.36
CA THR A 193 -9.59 15.20 -23.84
C THR A 193 -10.07 16.18 -22.79
N THR A 194 -9.22 17.07 -22.28
CA THR A 194 -9.64 18.11 -21.32
C THR A 194 -10.42 19.20 -22.03
N ASP A 195 -11.68 19.39 -21.65
CA ASP A 195 -12.47 20.55 -22.06
C ASP A 195 -11.91 21.83 -21.42
N PRO A 196 -11.54 22.86 -22.20
CA PRO A 196 -10.93 24.08 -21.67
C PRO A 196 -11.86 24.93 -20.79
N ILE A 197 -13.18 24.72 -20.87
CA ILE A 197 -14.18 25.50 -20.12
C ILE A 197 -14.39 24.93 -18.72
N THR A 198 -14.67 23.63 -18.64
CA THR A 198 -14.99 22.92 -17.40
C THR A 198 -13.75 22.37 -16.72
N GLY A 199 -12.70 22.05 -17.49
CA GLY A 199 -11.53 21.29 -17.06
C GLY A 199 -11.81 19.80 -16.83
N LEU A 200 -12.97 19.29 -17.24
CA LEU A 200 -13.33 17.87 -17.21
C LEU A 200 -12.82 17.16 -18.46
N MET A 201 -12.71 15.83 -18.40
CA MET A 201 -12.13 15.02 -19.48
C MET A 201 -13.19 14.16 -20.16
N TYR A 202 -13.24 14.20 -21.49
CA TYR A 202 -14.12 13.31 -22.27
C TYR A 202 -13.66 11.84 -22.14
N HIS A 203 -14.63 10.91 -22.15
CA HIS A 203 -14.39 9.48 -21.95
C HIS A 203 -13.36 8.89 -22.94
N GLY A 204 -13.54 9.16 -24.24
CA GLY A 204 -12.71 8.56 -25.28
C GLY A 204 -12.30 9.53 -26.38
N LEU A 205 -11.17 9.23 -26.99
CA LEU A 205 -10.63 9.85 -28.19
C LEU A 205 -10.47 8.79 -29.28
N ASP A 206 -11.06 9.01 -30.45
CA ASP A 206 -10.69 8.35 -31.70
C ASP A 206 -9.81 9.31 -32.50
N GLU A 207 -8.50 9.00 -32.61
CA GLU A 207 -7.56 9.87 -33.32
C GLU A 207 -7.85 9.97 -34.83
N THR A 208 -8.54 8.96 -35.38
CA THR A 208 -8.93 8.93 -36.80
C THR A 208 -10.26 9.63 -37.08
N LYS A 209 -11.07 9.87 -36.04
CA LYS A 209 -12.38 10.56 -36.12
C LYS A 209 -13.39 9.84 -37.03
N ILE A 210 -13.27 8.51 -37.16
CA ILE A 210 -14.12 7.69 -38.03
C ILE A 210 -15.28 7.06 -37.26
N GLU A 211 -15.11 6.84 -35.96
CA GLU A 211 -16.16 6.32 -35.10
C GLU A 211 -17.34 7.29 -35.04
N LYS A 212 -18.58 6.79 -35.14
CA LYS A 212 -19.79 7.67 -35.20
C LYS A 212 -20.06 8.41 -33.90
N TRP A 213 -19.52 7.94 -32.78
CA TRP A 213 -19.62 8.62 -31.48
C TRP A 213 -18.61 9.77 -31.37
N SER A 214 -17.57 9.76 -32.21
CA SER A 214 -16.48 10.72 -32.16
C SER A 214 -16.85 12.01 -32.86
N ASN A 215 -16.50 13.14 -32.25
CA ASN A 215 -16.68 14.43 -32.87
C ASN A 215 -15.81 14.54 -34.14
N PRO A 216 -16.35 14.98 -35.29
CA PRO A 216 -15.61 14.97 -36.56
C PRO A 216 -14.41 15.93 -36.59
N ASN A 217 -14.38 16.95 -35.71
CA ASN A 217 -13.28 17.90 -35.61
C ASN A 217 -12.23 17.47 -34.59
N THR A 218 -12.66 16.95 -33.44
CA THR A 218 -11.77 16.69 -32.29
C THR A 218 -11.48 15.21 -32.04
N GLY A 219 -12.32 14.29 -32.54
CA GLY A 219 -12.25 12.85 -32.26
C GLY A 219 -12.81 12.46 -30.88
N LEU A 220 -13.36 13.41 -30.13
CA LEU A 220 -13.77 13.20 -28.73
C LEU A 220 -15.19 12.63 -28.63
N SER A 221 -15.42 11.78 -27.63
CA SER A 221 -16.75 11.35 -27.20
C SER A 221 -17.56 12.54 -26.64
N PRO A 222 -18.90 12.48 -26.58
CA PRO A 222 -19.71 13.68 -26.33
C PRO A 222 -19.85 14.08 -24.85
N HIS A 223 -19.54 13.22 -23.88
CA HIS A 223 -19.79 13.48 -22.44
C HIS A 223 -18.61 13.18 -21.52
N PHE A 224 -18.61 13.85 -20.36
CA PHE A 224 -17.68 13.64 -19.24
C PHE A 224 -18.20 12.55 -18.31
N TRP A 225 -18.01 11.30 -18.71
CA TRP A 225 -18.42 10.17 -17.90
C TRP A 225 -17.54 10.06 -16.64
N ALA A 226 -18.18 10.03 -15.48
CA ALA A 226 -17.54 10.18 -14.19
C ALA A 226 -16.52 9.08 -13.89
N ARG A 227 -16.86 7.81 -14.17
CA ARG A 227 -15.93 6.70 -13.89
C ARG A 227 -14.71 6.71 -14.81
N ALA A 228 -14.83 7.09 -16.08
CA ALA A 228 -13.67 7.25 -16.97
C ALA A 228 -12.67 8.26 -16.40
N MET A 229 -13.16 9.43 -15.96
CA MET A 229 -12.30 10.43 -15.30
C MET A 229 -11.77 9.93 -13.95
N GLY A 230 -12.57 9.16 -13.20
CA GLY A 230 -12.16 8.47 -11.98
C GLY A 230 -10.96 7.56 -12.21
N TRP A 231 -11.02 6.67 -13.21
CA TRP A 231 -9.91 5.80 -13.59
C TRP A 231 -8.65 6.58 -13.92
N TYR A 232 -8.77 7.60 -14.76
CA TYR A 232 -7.64 8.44 -15.13
C TYR A 232 -6.96 9.06 -13.89
N MET A 233 -7.76 9.59 -12.97
CA MET A 233 -7.29 10.20 -11.73
C MET A 233 -6.64 9.20 -10.77
N MET A 234 -7.23 8.00 -10.61
CA MET A 234 -6.61 6.91 -9.84
C MET A 234 -5.27 6.48 -10.44
N ALA A 235 -5.20 6.36 -11.77
CA ALA A 235 -3.98 5.98 -12.46
C ALA A 235 -2.90 7.05 -12.26
N LEU A 236 -3.25 8.34 -12.42
CA LEU A 236 -2.33 9.46 -12.20
C LEU A 236 -1.72 9.44 -10.79
N VAL A 237 -2.52 9.25 -9.75
CA VAL A 237 -2.01 9.27 -8.37
C VAL A 237 -1.17 8.03 -8.04
N ASP A 238 -1.49 6.88 -8.65
CA ASP A 238 -0.79 5.62 -8.42
C ASP A 238 0.57 5.54 -9.11
N ILE A 239 0.71 6.03 -10.35
CA ILE A 239 2.00 5.98 -11.05
C ILE A 239 3.08 6.82 -10.35
N LEU A 240 2.68 7.83 -9.58
CA LEU A 240 3.60 8.71 -8.86
C LEU A 240 4.34 8.00 -7.71
N ASP A 241 3.85 6.85 -7.25
CA ASP A 241 4.56 6.02 -6.26
C ASP A 241 5.80 5.32 -6.85
N TYR A 242 5.87 5.17 -8.18
CA TYR A 242 6.96 4.47 -8.87
C TYR A 242 7.80 5.39 -9.77
N LEU A 243 7.27 6.55 -10.15
CA LEU A 243 7.99 7.54 -10.94
C LEU A 243 9.11 8.19 -10.10
N PRO A 244 10.37 8.19 -10.59
CA PRO A 244 11.48 8.83 -9.87
C PRO A 244 11.18 10.29 -9.52
N GLU A 245 11.50 10.71 -8.28
CA GLU A 245 11.25 12.08 -7.82
C GLU A 245 11.93 13.15 -8.69
N ASN A 246 13.06 12.81 -9.31
CA ASN A 246 13.83 13.67 -10.21
C ASN A 246 13.45 13.57 -11.69
N ASN A 247 12.40 12.82 -12.06
CA ASN A 247 11.95 12.76 -13.45
C ASN A 247 11.51 14.16 -13.93
N ALA A 248 12.04 14.61 -15.07
CA ALA A 248 11.86 15.96 -15.57
C ALA A 248 10.38 16.33 -15.87
N LYS A 249 9.53 15.36 -16.17
CA LYS A 249 8.11 15.55 -16.49
C LYS A 249 7.19 15.34 -15.28
N ARG A 250 7.72 14.93 -14.13
CA ARG A 250 6.96 14.78 -12.88
C ARG A 250 6.18 16.05 -12.49
N PRO A 251 6.73 17.29 -12.61
CA PRO A 251 5.97 18.50 -12.32
C PRO A 251 4.74 18.67 -13.21
N GLN A 252 4.80 18.23 -14.47
CA GLN A 252 3.69 18.31 -15.41
C GLN A 252 2.55 17.35 -15.00
N LEU A 253 2.87 16.13 -14.57
CA LEU A 253 1.86 15.21 -14.03
C LEU A 253 1.20 15.75 -12.75
N LEU A 254 1.98 16.33 -11.84
CA LEU A 254 1.44 16.97 -10.64
C LEU A 254 0.49 18.13 -10.99
N LYS A 255 0.82 18.92 -12.02
CA LYS A 255 -0.04 19.98 -12.52
C LYS A 255 -1.34 19.42 -13.10
N ILE A 256 -1.27 18.37 -13.90
CA ILE A 256 -2.46 17.69 -14.45
C ILE A 256 -3.34 17.16 -13.32
N LEU A 257 -2.76 16.46 -12.34
CA LEU A 257 -3.49 15.95 -11.16
C LEU A 257 -4.19 17.08 -10.39
N ASN A 258 -3.51 18.21 -10.17
CA ASN A 258 -4.10 19.39 -9.51
C ASN A 258 -5.25 20.00 -10.33
N ASN A 259 -5.11 20.08 -11.65
CA ASN A 259 -6.17 20.56 -12.54
C ASN A 259 -7.39 19.64 -12.48
N CYS A 260 -7.21 18.31 -12.61
CA CYS A 260 -8.29 17.35 -12.48
C CYS A 260 -8.98 17.45 -11.11
N ALA A 261 -8.21 17.51 -10.02
CA ALA A 261 -8.73 17.68 -8.66
C ALA A 261 -9.56 18.96 -8.51
N LYS A 262 -9.09 20.09 -9.07
CA LYS A 262 -9.85 21.34 -9.10
C LYS A 262 -11.17 21.18 -9.86
N SER A 263 -11.16 20.54 -11.02
CA SER A 263 -12.36 20.35 -11.85
C SER A 263 -13.39 19.46 -11.16
N ILE A 264 -12.99 18.32 -10.60
CA ILE A 264 -13.94 17.43 -9.92
C ILE A 264 -14.51 18.07 -8.64
N VAL A 265 -13.72 18.82 -7.87
CA VAL A 265 -14.22 19.50 -6.67
C VAL A 265 -15.20 20.62 -7.03
N LYS A 266 -15.02 21.27 -8.19
CA LYS A 266 -15.96 22.27 -8.70
C LYS A 266 -17.34 21.67 -9.01
N VAL A 267 -17.39 20.43 -9.50
CA VAL A 267 -18.64 19.72 -9.86
C VAL A 267 -19.12 18.74 -8.78
N GLN A 268 -18.48 18.70 -7.60
CA GLN A 268 -19.03 17.98 -6.45
C GLN A 268 -20.40 18.61 -6.10
N SER A 269 -21.46 17.80 -6.09
CA SER A 269 -22.81 18.30 -5.84
C SER A 269 -22.90 18.99 -4.48
N LYS A 270 -23.43 20.21 -4.47
CA LYS A 270 -23.73 20.93 -3.22
C LYS A 270 -24.92 20.33 -2.47
N LYS A 271 -25.75 19.52 -3.14
CA LYS A 271 -26.98 18.94 -2.57
C LYS A 271 -26.68 17.71 -1.73
N ASN A 272 -25.80 16.84 -2.20
CA ASN A 272 -25.52 15.56 -1.56
C ASN A 272 -24.02 15.24 -1.39
N SER A 273 -23.09 16.12 -1.83
CA SER A 273 -21.64 15.91 -1.79
C SER A 273 -21.11 14.74 -2.64
N LEU A 274 -21.93 14.19 -3.54
CA LEU A 274 -21.55 13.12 -4.47
C LEU A 274 -21.24 13.67 -5.86
N TRP A 275 -20.74 12.80 -6.73
CA TRP A 275 -20.54 13.07 -8.15
C TRP A 275 -21.55 12.29 -8.99
N TYR A 276 -22.04 12.93 -10.03
CA TYR A 276 -23.05 12.38 -10.93
C TYR A 276 -22.41 11.65 -12.10
N ASP A 277 -23.07 10.63 -12.64
CA ASP A 277 -22.54 9.76 -13.71
C ASP A 277 -22.09 10.58 -14.94
N ILE A 278 -22.86 11.59 -15.33
CA ILE A 278 -22.37 12.67 -16.21
C ILE A 278 -22.08 13.91 -15.38
N LEU A 279 -20.79 14.25 -15.26
CA LEU A 279 -20.25 15.14 -14.23
C LEU A 279 -20.80 16.57 -14.25
N ASP A 280 -21.05 17.13 -15.43
CA ASP A 280 -21.49 18.52 -15.61
C ASP A 280 -23.01 18.69 -15.69
N LEU A 281 -23.77 17.59 -15.63
CA LEU A 281 -25.23 17.58 -15.85
C LEU A 281 -26.03 17.16 -14.62
N GLU A 282 -25.63 17.60 -13.41
CA GLU A 282 -26.32 17.30 -12.15
C GLU A 282 -27.85 17.53 -12.21
N ASN A 283 -28.29 18.60 -12.91
CA ASN A 283 -29.69 18.98 -12.98
C ASN A 283 -30.45 18.39 -14.19
N LYS A 284 -29.80 17.57 -15.03
CA LYS A 284 -30.47 16.92 -16.16
C LYS A 284 -31.25 15.70 -15.65
N SER A 285 -32.56 15.66 -15.94
CA SER A 285 -33.43 14.56 -15.55
C SER A 285 -32.89 13.22 -16.07
N GLY A 286 -32.91 12.20 -15.21
CA GLY A 286 -32.35 10.87 -15.47
C GLY A 286 -30.93 10.67 -14.98
N ASN A 287 -30.14 11.74 -14.79
CA ASN A 287 -28.80 11.63 -14.21
C ASN A 287 -28.87 11.29 -12.72
N TYR A 288 -27.83 10.62 -12.21
CA TYR A 288 -27.82 10.07 -10.86
C TYR A 288 -26.43 10.18 -10.21
N PRO A 289 -26.35 10.29 -8.86
CA PRO A 289 -25.09 10.17 -8.15
C PRO A 289 -24.55 8.74 -8.29
N GLU A 290 -23.28 8.59 -8.64
CA GLU A 290 -22.69 7.30 -8.99
C GLU A 290 -21.60 6.90 -7.99
N ALA A 291 -21.73 5.69 -7.43
CA ALA A 291 -20.95 5.25 -6.28
C ALA A 291 -19.48 4.98 -6.60
N SER A 292 -19.20 4.36 -7.76
CA SER A 292 -17.83 4.00 -8.12
C SER A 292 -16.98 5.25 -8.36
N ALA A 293 -17.40 6.16 -9.23
CA ALA A 293 -16.72 7.41 -9.53
C ALA A 293 -16.56 8.29 -8.29
N SER A 294 -17.61 8.43 -7.47
CA SER A 294 -17.52 9.16 -6.20
C SER A 294 -16.41 8.57 -5.31
N SER A 295 -16.32 7.25 -5.22
CA SER A 295 -15.26 6.58 -4.46
C SER A 295 -13.87 6.82 -5.08
N MET A 296 -13.73 6.74 -6.41
CA MET A 296 -12.45 7.00 -7.11
C MET A 296 -11.94 8.43 -6.89
N PHE A 297 -12.84 9.41 -6.89
CA PHE A 297 -12.51 10.80 -6.60
C PHE A 297 -12.11 11.00 -5.14
N VAL A 298 -12.83 10.39 -4.20
CA VAL A 298 -12.45 10.40 -2.78
C VAL A 298 -11.06 9.80 -2.59
N TYR A 299 -10.80 8.63 -3.16
CA TYR A 299 -9.49 7.99 -3.12
C TYR A 299 -8.39 8.90 -3.66
N THR A 300 -8.58 9.46 -4.86
CA THR A 300 -7.56 10.29 -5.49
C THR A 300 -7.27 11.55 -4.67
N LEU A 301 -8.31 12.23 -4.17
CA LEU A 301 -8.15 13.43 -3.35
C LEU A 301 -7.47 13.10 -2.01
N ALA A 302 -7.88 12.03 -1.34
CA ALA A 302 -7.29 11.62 -0.07
C ALA A 302 -5.83 11.19 -0.23
N LYS A 303 -5.54 10.26 -1.14
CA LYS A 303 -4.18 9.79 -1.42
C LYS A 303 -3.29 10.93 -1.89
N GLY A 304 -3.78 11.77 -2.81
CA GLY A 304 -3.03 12.92 -3.32
C GLY A 304 -2.63 13.90 -2.21
N VAL A 305 -3.50 14.12 -1.21
CA VAL A 305 -3.15 14.94 -0.03
C VAL A 305 -2.14 14.22 0.88
N LEU A 306 -2.35 12.94 1.18
CA LEU A 306 -1.49 12.17 2.08
C LEU A 306 -0.06 12.05 1.54
N LYS A 307 0.07 11.92 0.22
CA LYS A 307 1.34 11.91 -0.50
C LYS A 307 1.89 13.30 -0.83
N GLN A 308 1.20 14.38 -0.43
CA GLN A 308 1.56 15.78 -0.68
C GLN A 308 1.65 16.16 -2.17
N TYR A 309 0.94 15.44 -3.03
CA TYR A 309 0.77 15.78 -4.45
C TYR A 309 -0.31 16.85 -4.64
N LEU A 310 -1.26 16.93 -3.69
CA LEU A 310 -2.37 17.87 -3.67
C LEU A 310 -2.37 18.73 -2.39
N PRO A 311 -2.81 19.99 -2.46
CA PRO A 311 -3.09 20.85 -1.30
C PRO A 311 -4.02 20.21 -0.27
N SER A 312 -3.75 20.41 1.02
CA SER A 312 -4.49 19.78 2.12
C SER A 312 -5.99 20.09 2.17
N ASP A 313 -6.43 21.21 1.58
CA ASP A 313 -7.85 21.60 1.55
C ASP A 313 -8.73 20.62 0.76
N TYR A 314 -8.15 19.87 -0.19
CA TYR A 314 -8.88 18.85 -0.93
C TYR A 314 -9.41 17.72 -0.03
N LEU A 315 -8.80 17.51 1.14
CA LEU A 315 -9.27 16.51 2.10
C LEU A 315 -10.66 16.84 2.66
N LYS A 316 -11.05 18.12 2.71
CA LYS A 316 -12.42 18.51 3.09
C LYS A 316 -13.44 17.98 2.08
N SER A 317 -13.12 18.04 0.79
CA SER A 317 -13.96 17.51 -0.29
C SER A 317 -14.03 16.00 -0.24
N ALA A 318 -12.88 15.33 -0.04
CA ALA A 318 -12.79 13.89 0.08
C ALA A 318 -13.63 13.36 1.26
N ARG A 319 -13.52 13.96 2.45
CA ARG A 319 -14.27 13.56 3.64
C ARG A 319 -15.78 13.75 3.48
N ARG A 320 -16.22 14.88 2.93
CA ARG A 320 -17.66 15.09 2.62
C ARG A 320 -18.18 14.06 1.63
N GLY A 321 -17.41 13.78 0.57
CA GLY A 321 -17.75 12.76 -0.41
C GLY A 321 -17.85 11.37 0.22
N PHE A 322 -16.89 10.99 1.04
CA PHE A 322 -16.90 9.71 1.73
C PHE A 322 -18.09 9.56 2.69
N SER A 323 -18.37 10.57 3.52
CA SER A 323 -19.56 10.56 4.38
C SER A 323 -20.86 10.46 3.59
N ALA A 324 -20.93 11.03 2.39
CA ALA A 324 -22.09 10.89 1.52
C ALA A 324 -22.19 9.49 0.89
N ILE A 325 -21.06 8.87 0.51
CA ILE A 325 -21.02 7.48 0.02
C ILE A 325 -21.52 6.52 1.11
N GLU A 326 -21.02 6.67 2.34
CA GLU A 326 -21.47 5.90 3.51
C GLU A 326 -22.98 6.01 3.73
N LYS A 327 -23.54 7.20 3.55
CA LYS A 327 -24.95 7.46 3.77
C LYS A 327 -25.85 6.95 2.64
N GLU A 328 -25.45 7.16 1.40
CA GLU A 328 -26.30 6.93 0.22
C GLU A 328 -26.18 5.49 -0.30
N PHE A 329 -24.98 4.92 -0.26
CA PHE A 329 -24.68 3.69 -1.00
C PHE A 329 -24.41 2.48 -0.12
N ILE A 330 -24.05 2.65 1.16
CA ILE A 330 -23.81 1.52 2.06
C ILE A 330 -25.12 1.08 2.71
N GLU A 331 -25.46 -0.20 2.54
CA GLU A 331 -26.64 -0.82 3.12
C GLU A 331 -26.27 -2.13 3.82
N ILE A 332 -26.67 -2.27 5.08
CA ILE A 332 -26.56 -3.54 5.82
C ILE A 332 -27.88 -4.29 5.66
N LYS A 333 -27.84 -5.44 4.98
CA LYS A 333 -29.02 -6.26 4.72
C LYS A 333 -28.66 -7.74 4.81
N ASP A 334 -29.50 -8.51 5.51
CA ASP A 334 -29.34 -9.96 5.69
C ASP A 334 -27.95 -10.37 6.22
N GLY A 335 -27.39 -9.56 7.14
CA GLY A 335 -26.07 -9.77 7.72
C GLY A 335 -24.88 -9.45 6.80
N GLN A 336 -25.13 -8.91 5.60
CA GLN A 336 -24.10 -8.49 4.65
C GLN A 336 -24.07 -6.95 4.54
N THR A 337 -22.87 -6.40 4.40
CA THR A 337 -22.69 -4.99 4.01
C THR A 337 -22.62 -4.94 2.49
N ASN A 338 -23.46 -4.08 1.87
CA ASN A 338 -23.60 -3.95 0.43
C ASN A 338 -23.27 -2.54 -0.02
N LEU A 339 -22.75 -2.41 -1.24
CA LEU A 339 -22.54 -1.14 -1.93
C LEU A 339 -23.52 -1.03 -3.10
N ASN A 340 -24.47 -0.12 -3.00
CA ASN A 340 -25.45 0.22 -4.04
C ASN A 340 -24.91 1.29 -5.01
N GLY A 341 -25.68 1.63 -6.04
CA GLY A 341 -25.43 2.83 -6.86
C GLY A 341 -24.26 2.77 -7.83
N THR A 342 -23.76 1.57 -8.19
CA THR A 342 -22.66 1.42 -9.16
C THR A 342 -23.17 1.09 -10.56
N VAL A 343 -22.77 1.86 -11.57
CA VAL A 343 -23.11 1.50 -12.96
C VAL A 343 -22.28 0.32 -13.45
N SER A 344 -22.93 -0.71 -13.97
CA SER A 344 -22.31 -2.01 -14.31
C SER A 344 -21.26 -1.94 -15.41
N VAL A 345 -21.52 -1.17 -16.47
CA VAL A 345 -20.61 -0.97 -17.60
C VAL A 345 -21.02 0.28 -18.37
N SER A 346 -20.06 0.96 -18.98
CA SER A 346 -20.31 1.89 -20.09
C SER A 346 -19.12 1.80 -21.05
N GLY A 347 -19.34 2.11 -22.33
CA GLY A 347 -18.29 2.09 -23.35
C GLY A 347 -18.75 2.74 -24.64
N LEU A 348 -17.88 2.78 -25.64
CA LEU A 348 -18.14 3.47 -26.91
C LEU A 348 -18.06 2.49 -28.10
N GLY A 349 -18.85 2.74 -29.15
CA GLY A 349 -18.87 1.93 -30.37
C GLY A 349 -19.29 0.47 -30.14
N GLY A 350 -18.68 -0.45 -30.88
CA GLY A 350 -18.96 -1.90 -30.81
C GLY A 350 -20.16 -2.36 -31.65
N LYS A 351 -20.42 -3.68 -31.66
CA LYS A 351 -21.46 -4.32 -32.51
C LYS A 351 -22.87 -3.83 -32.18
N LYS A 352 -23.25 -3.92 -30.90
CA LYS A 352 -24.39 -3.17 -30.38
C LYS A 352 -23.89 -1.75 -30.17
N TYR A 353 -24.17 -0.89 -31.14
CA TYR A 353 -23.51 0.40 -31.23
C TYR A 353 -23.85 1.28 -30.03
N ARG A 354 -22.81 1.74 -29.33
CA ARG A 354 -22.91 2.66 -28.20
C ARG A 354 -22.44 4.02 -28.66
N ASP A 355 -23.38 4.94 -28.82
CA ASP A 355 -23.12 6.26 -29.40
C ASP A 355 -22.51 7.27 -28.41
N GLY A 356 -22.42 6.90 -27.14
CA GLY A 356 -21.89 7.77 -26.09
C GLY A 356 -22.85 8.91 -25.72
N SER A 357 -24.09 8.93 -26.21
CA SER A 357 -25.10 9.93 -25.83
C SER A 357 -25.43 9.87 -24.33
N PHE A 358 -26.03 10.93 -23.81
CA PHE A 358 -26.58 10.94 -22.45
C PHE A 358 -27.56 9.78 -22.26
N GLU A 359 -28.45 9.58 -23.21
CA GLU A 359 -29.46 8.51 -23.21
C GLU A 359 -28.80 7.13 -23.16
N TYR A 360 -27.69 6.94 -23.88
CA TYR A 360 -26.89 5.72 -23.79
C TYR A 360 -26.34 5.50 -22.37
N TYR A 361 -25.62 6.47 -21.79
CA TYR A 361 -25.07 6.32 -20.45
C TYR A 361 -26.16 6.05 -19.40
N MET A 362 -27.30 6.74 -19.49
CA MET A 362 -28.42 6.54 -18.57
C MET A 362 -29.17 5.22 -18.81
N SER A 363 -28.97 4.57 -19.97
CA SER A 363 -29.56 3.25 -20.25
C SER A 363 -28.81 2.09 -19.58
N GLU A 364 -27.57 2.32 -19.15
CA GLU A 364 -26.76 1.30 -18.51
C GLU A 364 -27.27 1.01 -17.10
N LYS A 365 -27.15 -0.26 -16.69
CA LYS A 365 -27.74 -0.71 -15.43
C LYS A 365 -26.89 -0.23 -14.25
N VAL A 366 -27.57 0.31 -13.24
CA VAL A 366 -27.01 0.54 -11.90
C VAL A 366 -27.31 -0.69 -11.02
N VAL A 367 -26.29 -1.23 -10.38
CA VAL A 367 -26.35 -2.50 -9.65
C VAL A 367 -25.67 -2.42 -8.28
N THR A 368 -25.99 -3.39 -7.43
CA THR A 368 -25.39 -3.58 -6.11
C THR A 368 -24.17 -4.49 -6.21
N ASN A 369 -23.13 -4.19 -5.43
CA ASN A 369 -21.92 -4.99 -5.29
C ASN A 369 -21.16 -5.26 -6.60
N ASP A 370 -21.21 -4.31 -7.55
CA ASP A 370 -20.30 -4.37 -8.69
C ASP A 370 -18.85 -4.20 -8.20
N LEU A 371 -17.96 -5.08 -8.67
CA LEU A 371 -16.56 -5.14 -8.23
C LEU A 371 -15.79 -3.83 -8.48
N LYS A 372 -16.17 -3.06 -9.51
CA LYS A 372 -15.54 -1.75 -9.82
C LYS A 372 -15.87 -0.73 -8.75
N GLY A 373 -17.10 -0.74 -8.25
CA GLY A 373 -17.54 0.08 -7.12
C GLY A 373 -16.91 -0.37 -5.82
N ILE A 374 -16.95 -1.68 -5.52
CA ILE A 374 -16.37 -2.24 -4.29
C ILE A 374 -14.89 -1.89 -4.19
N GLY A 375 -14.09 -2.19 -5.21
CA GLY A 375 -12.65 -1.93 -5.17
C GLY A 375 -12.32 -0.44 -4.99
N ALA A 376 -13.04 0.44 -5.70
CA ALA A 376 -12.89 1.88 -5.54
C ALA A 376 -13.27 2.36 -4.13
N TYR A 377 -14.35 1.83 -3.56
CA TYR A 377 -14.77 2.12 -2.19
C TYR A 377 -13.74 1.66 -1.16
N LEU A 378 -13.21 0.44 -1.28
CA LEU A 378 -12.21 -0.09 -0.33
C LEU A 378 -10.96 0.77 -0.30
N LEU A 379 -10.48 1.18 -1.48
CA LEU A 379 -9.36 2.12 -1.61
C LEU A 379 -9.69 3.48 -0.98
N ALA A 380 -10.86 4.04 -1.27
CA ALA A 380 -11.30 5.32 -0.71
C ALA A 380 -11.41 5.28 0.82
N ALA A 381 -12.03 4.24 1.37
CA ALA A 381 -12.21 4.06 2.80
C ALA A 381 -10.87 3.94 3.53
N ASP A 382 -9.94 3.15 2.99
CA ASP A 382 -8.62 2.98 3.59
C ASP A 382 -7.80 4.27 3.59
N GLU A 383 -7.83 5.05 2.50
CA GLU A 383 -7.16 6.36 2.46
C GLU A 383 -7.83 7.41 3.36
N ILE A 384 -9.16 7.36 3.54
CA ILE A 384 -9.86 8.24 4.48
C ILE A 384 -9.50 7.90 5.93
N ASP A 385 -9.45 6.64 6.30
CA ASP A 385 -9.02 6.20 7.64
C ASP A 385 -7.59 6.64 7.94
N LYS A 386 -6.68 6.43 6.97
CA LYS A 386 -5.32 6.95 7.01
C LYS A 386 -5.31 8.47 7.20
N SER A 387 -6.20 9.21 6.55
CA SER A 387 -6.25 10.67 6.65
C SER A 387 -6.54 11.21 8.06
N TYR A 388 -7.08 10.40 8.96
CA TYR A 388 -7.32 10.78 10.36
C TYR A 388 -6.12 10.48 11.26
N THR A 389 -5.21 9.61 10.83
CA THR A 389 -4.14 9.05 11.67
C THR A 389 -2.75 9.45 11.18
N ILE A 390 -2.56 9.58 9.87
CA ILE A 390 -1.30 9.95 9.25
C ILE A 390 -0.93 11.39 9.57
N LYS A 391 0.34 11.58 9.96
CA LYS A 391 0.92 12.91 10.20
C LYS A 391 1.62 13.43 8.94
N PRO A 392 1.59 14.74 8.67
CA PRO A 392 2.39 15.32 7.60
C PRO A 392 3.87 14.98 7.75
N ILE A 393 4.52 14.59 6.65
CA ILE A 393 5.94 14.25 6.63
C ILE A 393 6.77 15.49 6.96
N LYS A 394 7.54 15.44 8.04
CA LYS A 394 8.41 16.53 8.51
C LYS A 394 9.78 16.06 8.99
N ARG A 395 9.98 14.76 9.06
CA ARG A 395 11.16 14.13 9.67
C ARG A 395 11.71 13.06 8.74
N THR A 396 12.95 12.66 8.96
CA THR A 396 13.59 11.58 8.22
C THR A 396 13.99 10.45 9.17
N VAL A 397 13.65 9.21 8.82
CA VAL A 397 14.21 8.00 9.40
C VAL A 397 15.22 7.42 8.41
N LEU A 398 16.45 7.26 8.86
CA LEU A 398 17.54 6.72 8.07
C LEU A 398 17.77 5.27 8.50
N LEU A 399 17.82 4.36 7.54
CA LEU A 399 18.17 2.96 7.75
C LEU A 399 19.56 2.71 7.22
N ASP A 400 20.35 1.98 7.97
CA ASP A 400 21.63 1.45 7.53
C ASP A 400 21.47 0.47 6.36
N ASN A 401 22.34 0.62 5.36
CA ASN A 401 22.65 -0.42 4.38
C ASN A 401 24.16 -0.40 4.05
N PHE A 402 24.95 0.07 5.02
CA PHE A 402 26.40 0.09 4.94
C PHE A 402 27.00 -1.01 5.82
N PHE A 403 26.55 -1.15 7.06
CA PHE A 403 26.97 -2.24 7.95
C PHE A 403 26.24 -3.54 7.62
N ASN A 404 24.93 -3.49 7.38
CA ASN A 404 24.18 -4.58 6.73
C ASN A 404 24.12 -4.33 5.21
N ASN A 405 24.91 -5.06 4.43
CA ASN A 405 25.14 -4.79 3.02
C ASN A 405 25.25 -6.10 2.21
N GLU A 406 24.12 -6.80 2.14
CA GLU A 406 24.00 -8.07 1.45
C GLU A 406 23.36 -7.92 0.06
N TYR A 407 23.71 -8.85 -0.84
CA TYR A 407 23.21 -8.87 -2.22
C TYR A 407 22.69 -10.25 -2.64
N ILE A 408 21.53 -10.26 -3.28
CA ILE A 408 20.93 -11.48 -3.84
C ILE A 408 20.85 -11.39 -5.35
N LYS A 409 21.00 -12.53 -6.02
CA LYS A 409 20.74 -12.65 -7.46
C LYS A 409 19.23 -12.82 -7.68
N SER A 410 18.61 -11.84 -8.31
CA SER A 410 17.21 -11.89 -8.73
C SER A 410 17.08 -12.14 -10.25
N PRO A 411 15.87 -12.41 -10.76
CA PRO A 411 15.61 -12.44 -12.20
C PRO A 411 15.95 -11.14 -12.93
N PHE A 412 16.12 -10.02 -12.21
CA PHE A 412 16.42 -8.70 -12.76
C PHE A 412 17.88 -8.26 -12.55
N GLY A 413 18.73 -9.11 -11.97
CA GLY A 413 20.14 -8.83 -11.74
C GLY A 413 20.54 -8.97 -10.27
N LEU A 414 21.73 -8.50 -9.94
CA LEU A 414 22.20 -8.43 -8.55
C LEU A 414 21.54 -7.22 -7.88
N GLN A 415 20.91 -7.43 -6.73
CA GLN A 415 20.22 -6.37 -5.99
C GLN A 415 20.52 -6.46 -4.49
N PRO A 416 20.56 -5.32 -3.77
CA PRO A 416 20.57 -5.32 -2.31
C PRO A 416 19.38 -6.09 -1.76
N PHE A 417 19.55 -6.81 -0.65
CA PHE A 417 18.47 -7.51 0.06
C PHE A 417 18.73 -7.54 1.56
N HIS A 418 17.73 -8.01 2.31
CA HIS A 418 17.73 -8.17 3.76
C HIS A 418 17.52 -6.85 4.51
N TYR A 419 16.42 -6.77 5.25
CA TYR A 419 16.04 -5.62 6.07
C TYR A 419 15.86 -4.29 5.33
N LEU A 420 15.49 -4.31 4.05
CA LEU A 420 15.31 -3.07 3.29
C LEU A 420 13.88 -2.52 3.36
N TRP A 421 13.74 -1.19 3.37
CA TRP A 421 12.43 -0.52 3.38
C TRP A 421 11.51 -0.91 2.21
N ALA A 422 12.07 -1.06 1.00
CA ALA A 422 11.29 -1.32 -0.21
C ALA A 422 10.99 -2.81 -0.42
N GLU A 423 11.59 -3.69 0.37
CA GLU A 423 11.47 -5.14 0.24
C GLU A 423 10.17 -5.61 0.89
N GLU A 424 9.29 -6.22 0.09
CA GLU A 424 7.96 -6.71 0.51
C GLU A 424 7.95 -8.22 0.81
N ASP A 425 9.05 -8.93 0.59
CA ASP A 425 9.18 -10.36 0.93
C ASP A 425 9.34 -10.54 2.45
N ASN A 426 9.57 -11.77 2.91
CA ASN A 426 9.72 -12.03 4.34
C ASN A 426 10.83 -11.20 5.00
N ASN A 427 11.91 -10.87 4.30
CA ASN A 427 13.15 -10.31 4.83
C ASN A 427 13.13 -8.79 5.00
N GLY A 428 12.19 -8.11 4.34
CA GLY A 428 12.17 -6.64 4.28
C GLY A 428 11.50 -5.93 5.46
N PHE A 429 11.55 -4.60 5.43
CA PHE A 429 10.92 -3.70 6.39
C PHE A 429 9.73 -2.90 5.83
N SER A 430 9.13 -3.30 4.71
CA SER A 430 8.05 -2.53 4.07
C SER A 430 6.88 -2.18 4.99
N PHE A 431 6.45 -3.10 5.85
CA PHE A 431 5.38 -2.83 6.82
C PHE A 431 5.80 -1.82 7.89
N TRP A 432 7.02 -1.95 8.42
CA TRP A 432 7.52 -1.00 9.42
C TRP A 432 7.81 0.37 8.80
N GLY A 433 8.27 0.41 7.55
CA GLY A 433 8.42 1.62 6.75
C GLY A 433 7.10 2.37 6.58
N ASN A 434 5.99 1.66 6.36
CA ASN A 434 4.66 2.25 6.34
C ASN A 434 4.29 2.88 7.70
N VAL A 435 4.56 2.20 8.81
CA VAL A 435 4.33 2.75 10.15
C VAL A 435 5.11 4.05 10.39
N TRP A 436 6.35 4.15 9.88
CA TRP A 436 7.13 5.39 9.92
C TRP A 436 6.50 6.51 9.07
N ASN A 437 6.09 6.20 7.84
CA ASN A 437 5.40 7.14 6.95
C ASN A 437 4.15 7.71 7.62
N ASP A 438 3.33 6.85 8.20
CA ASP A 438 2.11 7.22 8.90
C ASP A 438 2.39 8.14 10.09
N ASN A 439 3.57 8.06 10.69
CA ASN A 439 3.98 8.90 11.80
C ASN A 439 4.75 10.17 11.38
N GLY A 440 4.72 10.54 10.10
CA GLY A 440 5.26 11.80 9.60
C GLY A 440 6.77 11.75 9.31
N TYR A 441 7.29 10.56 9.03
CA TYR A 441 8.68 10.36 8.64
C TYR A 441 8.76 9.96 7.17
N ARG A 442 9.73 10.50 6.44
CA ARG A 442 10.17 9.90 5.18
C ARG A 442 11.30 8.94 5.51
N TRP A 443 11.27 7.74 4.92
CA TRP A 443 12.39 6.82 5.04
C TRP A 443 13.48 7.14 4.01
N ALA A 444 14.73 6.90 4.41
CA ALA A 444 15.92 6.99 3.59
C ALA A 444 16.86 5.83 3.95
N THR A 445 17.83 5.54 3.08
CA THR A 445 18.81 4.48 3.28
C THR A 445 20.22 5.05 3.17
N LEU A 446 21.08 4.72 4.13
CA LEU A 446 22.49 5.07 4.17
C LEU A 446 23.29 3.94 3.51
N LYS A 447 23.74 4.17 2.26
CA LYS A 447 24.50 3.17 1.47
C LYS A 447 26.02 3.33 1.56
N THR A 448 26.48 4.34 2.28
CA THR A 448 27.89 4.72 2.38
C THR A 448 28.30 4.82 3.84
N GLU A 449 29.60 4.92 4.10
CA GLU A 449 30.12 5.13 5.44
C GLU A 449 29.40 6.29 6.18
N PRO A 450 29.08 6.16 7.48
CA PRO A 450 28.38 7.22 8.20
C PRO A 450 29.21 8.51 8.31
N LYS A 451 28.63 9.63 7.87
CA LYS A 451 29.21 10.97 8.03
C LYS A 451 28.28 11.87 8.81
N THR A 452 28.85 12.87 9.49
CA THR A 452 28.08 13.91 10.20
C THR A 452 27.09 14.61 9.27
N SER A 453 27.45 14.83 8.00
CA SER A 453 26.58 15.44 6.99
C SER A 453 25.32 14.62 6.70
N ASP A 454 25.42 13.29 6.75
CA ASP A 454 24.30 12.40 6.46
C ASP A 454 23.38 12.30 7.67
N LEU A 455 23.96 12.07 8.85
CA LEU A 455 23.20 11.99 10.10
C LEU A 455 22.51 13.32 10.46
N SER A 456 23.11 14.47 10.12
CA SER A 456 22.50 15.79 10.35
C SER A 456 21.14 15.99 9.65
N LYS A 457 20.86 15.21 8.58
CA LYS A 457 19.60 15.24 7.83
C LYS A 457 18.57 14.26 8.39
N ALA A 458 18.97 13.38 9.30
CA ALA A 458 18.14 12.36 9.90
C ALA A 458 17.68 12.75 11.31
N ASN A 459 16.46 12.35 11.67
CA ASN A 459 15.95 12.47 13.04
C ASN A 459 16.06 11.15 13.80
N VAL A 460 16.02 10.04 13.06
CA VAL A 460 16.18 8.68 13.57
C VAL A 460 17.19 7.97 12.67
N PHE A 461 18.10 7.21 13.26
CA PHE A 461 19.01 6.31 12.56
C PHE A 461 18.82 4.90 13.10
N ILE A 462 18.61 3.94 12.20
CA ILE A 462 18.43 2.52 12.52
C ILE A 462 19.65 1.79 11.96
N ILE A 463 20.39 1.11 12.82
CA ILE A 463 21.41 0.14 12.40
C ILE A 463 20.83 -1.24 12.68
N VAL A 464 20.79 -2.06 11.65
CA VAL A 464 20.21 -3.40 11.67
C VAL A 464 21.30 -4.39 11.28
N ASP A 465 21.34 -5.51 11.98
CA ASP A 465 22.09 -6.73 11.67
C ASP A 465 23.43 -6.54 10.93
N PRO A 466 24.45 -5.88 11.54
CA PRO A 466 25.75 -5.69 10.90
C PRO A 466 26.38 -7.00 10.44
N ASP A 467 26.75 -7.06 9.15
CA ASP A 467 27.22 -8.28 8.53
C ASP A 467 28.52 -8.78 9.15
N ASN A 468 28.63 -10.09 9.28
CA ASN A 468 29.89 -10.78 9.54
C ASN A 468 30.45 -11.45 8.28
N ALA A 469 31.64 -12.05 8.39
CA ALA A 469 32.35 -12.65 7.25
C ALA A 469 31.65 -13.90 6.66
N LYS A 470 30.63 -14.46 7.33
CA LYS A 470 29.81 -15.57 6.80
C LYS A 470 28.74 -15.06 5.84
N GLU A 471 28.28 -13.83 6.04
CA GLU A 471 27.14 -13.24 5.31
C GLU A 471 27.62 -12.52 4.05
N THR A 472 28.72 -11.77 4.17
CA THR A 472 29.32 -11.04 3.06
C THR A 472 30.83 -11.23 2.99
N LYS A 473 31.38 -11.15 1.78
CA LYS A 473 32.83 -11.31 1.53
C LYS A 473 33.66 -10.11 2.01
N SER A 474 33.03 -8.95 2.18
CA SER A 474 33.71 -7.70 2.53
C SER A 474 32.85 -6.90 3.51
N PRO A 475 32.69 -7.40 4.75
CA PRO A 475 31.86 -6.74 5.75
C PRO A 475 32.46 -5.39 6.13
N ASN A 476 31.59 -4.40 6.29
CA ASN A 476 31.99 -3.09 6.82
C ASN A 476 31.85 -3.14 8.33
N TYR A 477 32.96 -3.20 9.06
CA TYR A 477 32.91 -3.28 10.52
C TYR A 477 32.73 -1.91 11.18
N MET A 478 31.98 -1.91 12.28
CA MET A 478 31.91 -0.76 13.17
C MET A 478 33.31 -0.42 13.69
N SER A 479 33.66 0.86 13.66
CA SER A 479 34.96 1.36 14.14
C SER A 479 34.75 2.42 15.21
N GLU A 480 35.79 2.72 15.98
CA GLU A 480 35.77 3.82 16.95
C GLU A 480 35.42 5.17 16.32
N ASN A 481 35.87 5.40 15.08
CA ASN A 481 35.54 6.61 14.34
C ASN A 481 34.03 6.69 14.04
N TYR A 482 33.45 5.62 13.48
CA TYR A 482 32.01 5.58 13.21
C TYR A 482 31.19 5.68 14.50
N ALA A 483 31.61 4.98 15.56
CA ALA A 483 30.96 5.02 16.86
C ALA A 483 30.97 6.43 17.47
N THR A 484 32.07 7.16 17.30
CA THR A 484 32.17 8.57 17.75
C THR A 484 31.23 9.46 16.96
N ILE A 485 31.23 9.38 15.63
CA ILE A 485 30.33 10.17 14.76
C ILE A 485 28.85 9.94 15.14
N ILE A 486 28.45 8.69 15.33
CA ILE A 486 27.07 8.32 15.67
C ILE A 486 26.72 8.77 17.09
N SER A 487 27.58 8.51 18.07
CA SER A 487 27.32 8.90 19.47
C SER A 487 27.27 10.41 19.67
N ASP A 488 28.11 11.18 18.98
CA ASP A 488 28.03 12.65 18.99
C ASP A 488 26.74 13.17 18.37
N TRP A 489 26.27 12.56 17.27
CA TRP A 489 24.97 12.89 16.70
C TRP A 489 23.82 12.60 17.67
N VAL A 490 23.83 11.44 18.34
CA VAL A 490 22.86 11.11 19.39
C VAL A 490 22.93 12.13 20.53
N LYS A 491 24.12 12.46 21.03
CA LYS A 491 24.31 13.44 22.10
C LYS A 491 23.66 14.80 21.77
N ASN A 492 23.63 15.16 20.49
CA ASN A 492 23.05 16.40 19.99
C ASN A 492 21.54 16.33 19.68
N GLY A 493 20.87 15.21 19.92
CA GLY A 493 19.41 15.08 19.77
C GLY A 493 18.98 13.96 18.82
N GLY A 494 19.92 13.28 18.18
CA GLY A 494 19.64 12.10 17.35
C GLY A 494 18.98 10.97 18.14
N LYS A 495 18.16 10.18 17.44
CA LYS A 495 17.49 9.00 18.00
C LYS A 495 18.02 7.75 17.31
N LEU A 496 18.68 6.88 18.07
CA LEU A 496 19.32 5.69 17.54
C LEU A 496 18.53 4.45 17.92
N ILE A 497 18.31 3.57 16.95
CA ILE A 497 17.75 2.24 17.13
C ILE A 497 18.81 1.24 16.69
N LEU A 498 19.20 0.34 17.59
CA LEU A 498 20.15 -0.73 17.30
C LEU A 498 19.39 -2.05 17.33
N LEU A 499 19.31 -2.70 16.17
CA LEU A 499 18.76 -4.04 16.01
C LEU A 499 19.95 -4.95 15.70
N ALA A 500 20.33 -5.81 16.63
CA ALA A 500 21.31 -6.85 16.35
C ALA A 500 20.60 -8.19 16.16
N ASN A 501 21.35 -9.24 15.84
CA ASN A 501 20.91 -10.63 15.87
C ASN A 501 21.82 -11.40 16.84
N ASP A 502 21.66 -12.71 16.97
CA ASP A 502 22.59 -13.51 17.77
C ASP A 502 24.02 -13.52 17.18
N SER A 503 25.00 -13.84 18.01
CA SER A 503 26.43 -13.84 17.63
C SER A 503 26.79 -14.78 16.46
N GLY A 504 25.92 -15.71 16.09
CA GLY A 504 26.09 -16.58 14.93
C GLY A 504 25.81 -15.89 13.60
N ASN A 505 24.94 -14.88 13.61
CA ASN A 505 24.29 -14.23 12.46
C ASN A 505 24.51 -12.71 12.42
N CYS A 506 25.39 -12.16 13.26
CA CYS A 506 25.63 -10.72 13.35
C CYS A 506 27.02 -10.44 13.92
N ASP A 507 27.70 -9.40 13.43
CA ASP A 507 28.99 -8.96 13.99
C ASP A 507 28.82 -8.17 15.32
N LEU A 508 28.48 -8.89 16.38
CA LEU A 508 28.36 -8.30 17.73
C LEU A 508 29.71 -7.79 18.28
N THR A 509 30.84 -8.33 17.80
CA THR A 509 32.16 -7.98 18.33
C THR A 509 32.47 -6.51 18.05
N HIS A 510 32.40 -6.08 16.80
CA HIS A 510 32.63 -4.67 16.49
C HIS A 510 31.41 -3.81 16.78
N PHE A 511 30.19 -4.35 16.64
CA PHE A 511 28.99 -3.56 16.94
C PHE A 511 28.93 -3.09 18.40
N ASN A 512 29.50 -3.88 19.33
CA ASN A 512 29.66 -3.49 20.72
C ASN A 512 30.52 -2.24 20.94
N ILE A 513 31.43 -1.88 20.02
CA ILE A 513 32.19 -0.62 20.07
C ILE A 513 31.22 0.59 20.15
N LEU A 514 30.12 0.53 19.40
CA LEU A 514 29.07 1.57 19.44
C LEU A 514 28.19 1.42 20.69
N ALA A 515 27.75 0.21 21.02
CA ALA A 515 26.87 -0.04 22.17
C ALA A 515 27.51 0.45 23.49
N GLU A 516 28.82 0.22 23.66
CA GLU A 516 29.55 0.59 24.87
C GLU A 516 29.65 2.10 25.07
N LYS A 517 29.64 2.93 24.00
CA LYS A 517 29.50 4.39 24.11
C LYS A 517 28.24 4.80 24.89
N PHE A 518 27.23 3.94 24.87
CA PHE A 518 25.95 4.14 25.55
C PHE A 518 25.82 3.31 26.83
N GLY A 519 26.90 2.68 27.32
CA GLY A 519 26.95 2.05 28.63
C GLY A 519 26.24 0.69 28.73
N PHE A 520 26.06 0.02 27.61
CA PHE A 520 25.58 -1.37 27.56
C PHE A 520 26.35 -2.15 26.48
N GLN A 521 26.20 -3.48 26.48
CA GLN A 521 26.76 -4.37 25.47
C GLN A 521 25.76 -5.48 25.16
N PHE A 522 25.76 -5.91 23.90
CA PHE A 522 25.14 -7.16 23.44
C PHE A 522 26.00 -8.33 23.91
N ASN A 523 25.38 -9.33 24.53
CA ASN A 523 26.05 -10.55 24.95
C ASN A 523 26.24 -11.47 23.74
N MET A 524 27.32 -12.26 23.74
CA MET A 524 27.61 -13.25 22.70
C MET A 524 26.81 -14.55 22.92
N ASP A 525 25.56 -14.44 23.38
CA ASP A 525 24.70 -15.56 23.68
C ASP A 525 23.60 -15.75 22.63
N LEU A 526 22.97 -16.92 22.69
CA LEU A 526 21.81 -17.28 21.89
C LEU A 526 20.70 -17.73 22.84
N LYS A 527 19.71 -16.86 23.07
CA LYS A 527 18.52 -17.17 23.88
C LYS A 527 17.26 -17.26 23.02
N ASN A 528 16.18 -17.78 23.61
CA ASN A 528 14.87 -17.87 22.95
C ASN A 528 14.87 -18.63 21.61
N LYS A 529 15.62 -19.74 21.54
CA LYS A 529 15.68 -20.59 20.35
C LYS A 529 14.32 -21.23 20.06
N VAL A 530 13.89 -21.19 18.80
CA VAL A 530 12.60 -21.74 18.35
C VAL A 530 12.81 -22.94 17.43
N GLN A 531 12.05 -24.00 17.67
CA GLN A 531 12.07 -25.24 16.90
C GLN A 531 10.90 -25.27 15.91
N GLY A 532 11.21 -25.22 14.61
CA GLY A 532 10.20 -25.26 13.56
C GLY A 532 9.13 -24.17 13.73
N HIS A 533 7.88 -24.59 13.86
CA HIS A 533 6.72 -23.69 14.03
C HIS A 533 6.21 -23.60 15.48
N GLN A 534 7.03 -23.92 16.47
CA GLN A 534 6.67 -23.82 17.89
C GLN A 534 6.76 -22.36 18.37
N PHE A 535 5.88 -21.48 17.87
CA PHE A 535 5.94 -20.04 18.09
C PHE A 535 5.97 -19.62 19.57
N GLU A 536 5.32 -20.38 20.45
CA GLU A 536 5.34 -20.12 21.91
C GLU A 536 6.75 -20.11 22.51
N GLN A 537 7.72 -20.81 21.91
CA GLN A 537 9.11 -20.76 22.37
C GLN A 537 9.75 -19.38 22.18
N GLY A 538 9.26 -18.60 21.20
CA GLY A 538 9.68 -17.23 20.92
C GLY A 538 8.76 -16.18 21.56
N ALA A 539 7.73 -16.59 22.31
CA ALA A 539 6.78 -15.67 22.91
C ALA A 539 7.41 -14.85 24.05
N ILE A 540 7.17 -13.54 24.03
CA ILE A 540 7.51 -12.62 25.10
C ILE A 540 6.27 -11.81 25.46
N GLU A 541 5.82 -11.97 26.70
CA GLU A 541 4.75 -11.17 27.28
C GLU A 541 5.25 -9.76 27.63
N ILE A 542 4.48 -8.76 27.25
CA ILE A 542 4.73 -7.34 27.50
C ILE A 542 3.95 -6.91 28.75
N PRO A 543 4.64 -6.38 29.78
CA PRO A 543 3.97 -5.89 30.98
C PRO A 543 2.99 -4.74 30.68
N THR A 544 1.83 -4.72 31.35
CA THR A 544 0.76 -3.73 31.13
C THR A 544 1.20 -2.26 31.21
N ASN A 545 2.25 -1.96 31.99
CA ASN A 545 2.77 -0.60 32.18
C ASN A 545 4.06 -0.33 31.38
N ASN A 546 4.33 -1.10 30.31
CA ASN A 546 5.50 -0.88 29.48
C ASN A 546 5.44 0.51 28.81
N GLN A 547 6.49 1.31 28.98
CA GLN A 547 6.53 2.69 28.47
C GLN A 547 6.68 2.79 26.96
N VAL A 548 7.26 1.77 26.33
CA VAL A 548 7.47 1.70 24.88
C VAL A 548 6.30 1.03 24.19
N PHE A 549 5.75 -0.02 24.81
CA PHE A 549 4.73 -0.89 24.23
C PHE A 549 3.40 -0.89 25.03
N PRO A 550 2.74 0.27 25.19
CA PRO A 550 1.57 0.38 26.07
C PRO A 550 0.31 -0.31 25.52
N ASN A 551 0.25 -0.65 24.23
CA ASN A 551 -0.91 -1.29 23.59
C ASN A 551 -0.60 -2.71 23.10
N THR A 552 0.59 -3.23 23.44
CA THR A 552 1.07 -4.54 23.02
C THR A 552 1.12 -5.45 24.25
N LYS A 553 0.65 -6.69 24.12
CA LYS A 553 0.58 -7.68 25.19
C LYS A 553 1.53 -8.85 24.98
N LYS A 554 1.66 -9.32 23.74
CA LYS A 554 2.48 -10.49 23.42
C LYS A 554 3.18 -10.26 22.09
N ILE A 555 4.47 -10.51 22.04
CA ILE A 555 5.28 -10.44 20.81
C ILE A 555 6.06 -11.73 20.61
N TYR A 556 6.49 -11.95 19.38
CA TYR A 556 7.38 -13.01 18.99
C TYR A 556 8.77 -12.43 18.70
N ILE A 557 9.77 -12.93 19.42
CA ILE A 557 11.19 -12.66 19.14
C ILE A 557 11.94 -13.98 19.34
N LYS A 558 12.74 -14.39 18.38
CA LYS A 558 13.54 -15.63 18.45
C LYS A 558 15.02 -15.30 18.47
N GLU A 559 15.84 -16.26 18.89
CA GLU A 559 17.28 -16.27 18.66
C GLU A 559 17.97 -14.94 19.08
N ILE A 560 17.76 -14.58 20.34
CA ILE A 560 18.04 -13.24 20.87
C ILE A 560 19.45 -13.18 21.48
N SER A 561 20.17 -12.12 21.18
CA SER A 561 21.30 -11.64 22.00
C SER A 561 20.80 -10.82 23.20
N THR A 562 21.18 -11.20 24.41
CA THR A 562 20.77 -10.48 25.63
C THR A 562 21.69 -9.31 25.93
N PHE A 563 21.34 -8.46 26.91
CA PHE A 563 22.14 -7.29 27.26
C PHE A 563 22.84 -7.42 28.61
N LYS A 564 24.07 -6.92 28.67
CA LYS A 564 24.73 -6.52 29.91
C LYS A 564 24.77 -5.00 30.01
N ILE A 565 24.27 -4.46 31.12
CA ILE A 565 24.29 -3.03 31.42
C ILE A 565 25.55 -2.70 32.22
N ASN A 566 26.41 -1.85 31.66
CA ASN A 566 27.64 -1.38 32.31
C ASN A 566 27.39 -0.07 33.11
N ASP A 567 26.44 0.77 32.66
CA ASP A 567 26.03 2.02 33.31
C ASP A 567 24.61 1.89 33.87
N THR A 568 24.48 1.24 35.03
CA THR A 568 23.20 0.95 35.70
C THR A 568 22.45 2.20 36.17
N LYS A 569 23.12 3.37 36.20
CA LYS A 569 22.50 4.65 36.58
C LYS A 569 21.69 5.25 35.44
N ASN A 570 22.17 5.11 34.19
CA ASN A 570 21.61 5.83 33.04
C ASN A 570 20.93 4.93 32.00
N VAL A 571 21.25 3.64 31.97
CA VAL A 571 20.60 2.66 31.07
C VAL A 571 19.45 1.98 31.80
N LYS A 572 18.30 1.86 31.12
CA LYS A 572 17.11 1.19 31.63
C LYS A 572 16.85 -0.10 30.87
N SER A 573 16.50 -1.17 31.58
CA SER A 573 15.83 -2.32 30.97
C SER A 573 14.43 -1.89 30.54
N ILE A 574 14.15 -1.96 29.24
CA ILE A 574 12.81 -1.74 28.68
C ILE A 574 11.98 -3.01 28.81
N LEU A 575 12.62 -4.16 28.60
CA LEU A 575 11.99 -5.47 28.66
C LEU A 575 13.01 -6.51 29.14
N SER A 576 12.55 -7.31 30.10
CA SER A 576 13.27 -8.50 30.57
C SER A 576 12.41 -9.73 30.34
N HIS A 577 13.06 -10.84 29.98
CA HIS A 577 12.41 -12.11 29.69
C HIS A 577 13.24 -13.25 30.29
N LYS A 578 12.61 -14.13 31.08
CA LYS A 578 13.27 -15.28 31.75
C LYS A 578 14.53 -14.91 32.54
N GLY A 579 14.54 -13.71 33.14
CA GLY A 579 15.67 -13.19 33.93
C GLY A 579 16.73 -12.45 33.12
N ASP A 580 16.70 -12.54 31.78
CA ASP A 580 17.61 -11.82 30.89
C ASP A 580 17.03 -10.46 30.47
N ILE A 581 17.89 -9.49 30.21
CA ILE A 581 17.50 -8.20 29.62
C ILE A 581 17.51 -8.35 28.11
N VAL A 582 16.37 -8.09 27.44
CA VAL A 582 16.21 -8.30 25.99
C VAL A 582 16.01 -7.00 25.22
N MET A 583 15.64 -5.90 25.90
CA MET A 583 15.59 -4.57 25.31
C MET A 583 16.10 -3.53 26.30
N VAL A 584 16.89 -2.58 25.82
CA VAL A 584 17.44 -1.49 26.64
C VAL A 584 17.16 -0.12 26.04
N GLY A 585 17.06 0.88 26.91
CA GLY A 585 16.84 2.27 26.53
C GLY A 585 17.70 3.22 27.35
N ARG A 586 18.17 4.29 26.70
CA ARG A 586 18.97 5.33 27.36
C ARG A 586 18.68 6.71 26.80
N LYS A 587 18.60 7.73 27.67
CA LYS A 587 18.80 9.12 27.28
C LYS A 587 20.30 9.43 27.27
N PHE A 588 20.79 10.01 26.17
CA PHE A 588 22.22 10.31 25.99
C PHE A 588 22.37 11.72 25.42
N GLY A 589 22.86 12.65 26.25
CA GLY A 589 22.75 14.09 25.94
C GLY A 589 21.30 14.49 25.72
N LYS A 590 21.01 15.09 24.56
CA LYS A 590 19.66 15.45 24.12
C LYS A 590 18.94 14.31 23.38
N GLY A 591 19.65 13.26 22.97
CA GLY A 591 19.11 12.17 22.17
C GLY A 591 18.63 10.98 22.97
N THR A 592 18.31 9.91 22.25
CA THR A 592 17.83 8.64 22.83
C THR A 592 18.41 7.46 22.06
N VAL A 593 18.73 6.39 22.78
CA VAL A 593 19.10 5.09 22.21
C VAL A 593 18.09 4.05 22.65
N PHE A 594 17.65 3.22 21.72
CA PHE A 594 16.89 1.99 21.94
C PHE A 594 17.68 0.84 21.31
N ALA A 595 17.84 -0.27 22.02
CA ALA A 595 18.54 -1.43 21.50
C ALA A 595 17.87 -2.75 21.90
N VAL A 596 18.07 -3.75 21.06
CA VAL A 596 17.42 -5.05 21.11
C VAL A 596 18.19 -6.06 20.26
N GLY A 597 18.33 -7.29 20.76
CA GLY A 597 19.17 -8.32 20.16
C GLY A 597 18.47 -9.25 19.17
N ASP A 598 17.47 -8.74 18.45
CA ASP A 598 16.88 -9.37 17.25
C ASP A 598 16.23 -8.25 16.40
N PRO A 599 16.18 -8.35 15.06
CA PRO A 599 15.48 -7.38 14.22
C PRO A 599 13.98 -7.70 13.98
N TRP A 600 13.23 -8.27 14.95
CA TRP A 600 11.86 -8.84 14.88
C TRP A 600 10.74 -8.07 14.15
N LEU A 601 10.97 -6.83 13.71
CA LEU A 601 9.99 -5.99 13.02
C LEU A 601 10.04 -6.11 11.49
N TYR A 602 10.68 -7.17 10.97
CA TYR A 602 10.71 -7.51 9.55
C TYR A 602 9.41 -8.23 9.11
N ASN A 603 9.08 -8.11 7.82
CA ASN A 603 7.76 -8.40 7.25
C ASN A 603 7.22 -9.78 7.67
N GLU A 604 8.09 -10.79 7.72
CA GLU A 604 7.77 -12.15 8.16
C GLU A 604 6.94 -12.21 9.46
N TYR A 605 7.16 -11.28 10.38
CA TYR A 605 6.50 -11.24 11.68
C TYR A 605 5.53 -10.08 11.86
N VAL A 606 5.42 -9.16 10.91
CA VAL A 606 4.56 -7.96 11.04
C VAL A 606 3.48 -7.84 9.99
N ASP A 607 3.41 -8.75 9.01
CA ASP A 607 2.43 -8.71 7.92
C ASP A 607 1.20 -9.61 8.11
N GLY A 608 1.16 -10.33 9.23
CA GLY A 608 0.05 -11.20 9.65
C GLY A 608 -0.07 -12.53 8.92
N ARG A 609 0.92 -12.93 8.08
CA ARG A 609 0.87 -14.22 7.38
C ARG A 609 1.36 -15.40 8.22
N LYS A 610 2.40 -15.19 9.04
CA LYS A 610 3.12 -16.29 9.69
C LYS A 610 2.73 -16.51 11.15
N LEU A 611 2.59 -15.43 11.93
CA LEU A 611 2.32 -15.53 13.35
C LEU A 611 0.82 -15.74 13.63
N PRO A 612 0.47 -16.52 14.67
CA PRO A 612 -0.90 -16.57 15.17
C PRO A 612 -1.42 -15.20 15.62
N ALA A 613 -2.74 -15.01 15.59
CA ALA A 613 -3.38 -13.69 15.77
C ALA A 613 -3.20 -13.05 17.17
N ASP A 614 -2.81 -13.84 18.19
CA ASP A 614 -2.52 -13.33 19.53
C ASP A 614 -1.15 -12.63 19.63
N TYR A 615 -0.26 -12.81 18.65
CA TYR A 615 1.01 -12.11 18.56
C TYR A 615 0.84 -10.73 17.91
N GLN A 616 1.37 -9.70 18.58
CA GLN A 616 1.07 -8.31 18.29
C GLN A 616 2.29 -7.55 17.77
N ASN A 617 3.18 -8.20 17.03
CA ASN A 617 4.41 -7.60 16.50
C ASN A 617 4.16 -6.35 15.65
N PHE A 618 3.12 -6.33 14.80
CA PHE A 618 2.75 -5.13 14.04
C PHE A 618 2.30 -3.97 14.96
N GLN A 619 1.55 -4.28 16.02
CA GLN A 619 1.19 -3.28 17.03
C GLN A 619 2.41 -2.80 17.83
N ALA A 620 3.36 -3.69 18.12
CA ALA A 620 4.63 -3.34 18.73
C ALA A 620 5.44 -2.38 17.85
N ALA A 621 5.43 -2.59 16.52
CA ALA A 621 6.04 -1.69 15.54
C ALA A 621 5.41 -0.28 15.65
N LYS A 622 4.07 -0.21 15.69
CA LYS A 622 3.31 1.05 15.87
C LYS A 622 3.64 1.74 17.19
N ASP A 623 3.67 0.98 18.28
CA ASP A 623 3.98 1.49 19.61
C ASP A 623 5.41 2.05 19.69
N LEU A 624 6.41 1.32 19.17
CA LEU A 624 7.81 1.77 19.14
C LEU A 624 7.98 3.07 18.35
N VAL A 625 7.43 3.15 17.13
CA VAL A 625 7.50 4.36 16.30
C VAL A 625 6.81 5.54 16.98
N LYS A 626 5.63 5.30 17.59
CA LYS A 626 4.89 6.34 18.32
C LYS A 626 5.67 6.83 19.55
N TRP A 627 6.34 5.94 20.27
CA TRP A 627 7.21 6.28 21.38
C TRP A 627 8.38 7.14 20.91
N ILE A 628 9.16 6.68 19.92
CA ILE A 628 10.28 7.44 19.34
C ILE A 628 9.83 8.81 18.82
N SER A 629 8.65 8.89 18.20
CA SER A 629 8.11 10.12 17.62
C SER A 629 7.76 11.19 18.66
N LYS A 630 7.44 10.79 19.90
CA LYS A 630 7.08 11.68 21.01
C LYS A 630 8.29 12.25 21.76
N LEU A 631 9.45 11.59 21.65
CA LEU A 631 10.68 11.94 22.38
C LEU A 631 11.38 13.21 21.90
#